data_AF-X0ZNE2-F1
#
_entry.id   AF-X0ZNE2-F1
#
_cell.length_a   1.000
_cell.length_b   1.000
_cell.length_c   1.000
_cell.angle_alpha   90.00
_cell.angle_beta   90.00
_cell.angle_gamma   90.00
#
_symmetry.space_group_name_H-M   'P 1'
#
loop_
_entity.id
_entity.type
_entity.pdbx_description
1 polymer ?
#
loop_
_entity_poly.entity_id
_entity_poly.type
_entity_poly.pdbx_seq_one_letter_code
_entity_poly.pdbx_strand_id
1 'polypeptide(L)' 'MNIGMTCYPTYGGSGAVAAELGMELAKKGHNIHFISYDIPFRLNKFYKNIFFHEVEML' A
#
# COMPACT_ATOMS: atom_id res chain seq x y z
N MET A 1 10.28 10.82 0.98
CA MET A 1 9.04 11.59 1.29
C MET A 1 8.10 10.72 2.10
N ASN A 2 7.15 11.29 2.83
CA ASN A 2 6.04 10.55 3.46
C ASN A 2 4.84 10.58 2.52
N ILE A 3 4.30 9.43 2.14
CA ILE A 3 3.26 9.30 1.11
C ILE A 3 2.11 8.45 1.66
N GLY A 4 0.91 9.02 1.70
CA GLY A 4 -0.34 8.28 1.98
C GLY A 4 -0.94 7.71 0.69
N MET A 5 -1.34 6.45 0.71
CA MET A 5 -1.96 5.76 -0.43
C MET A 5 -3.29 5.13 0.01
N THR A 6 -4.39 5.56 -0.61
CA THR A 6 -5.70 4.93 -0.47
C THR A 6 -5.98 4.08 -1.70
N CYS A 7 -6.45 2.85 -1.49
CA CYS A 7 -6.84 1.97 -2.58
C CYS A 7 -7.88 0.95 -2.12
N TYR A 8 -8.61 0.41 -3.10
CA TYR A 8 -9.42 -0.79 -2.91
C TYR A 8 -8.48 -2.01 -2.98
N PRO A 9 -8.35 -2.80 -1.89
CA PRO A 9 -7.47 -3.96 -1.79
C PRO A 9 -8.08 -5.20 -2.45
N THR A 10 -8.89 -5.02 -3.50
CA THR A 10 -9.58 -6.11 -4.21
C THR A 10 -8.70 -6.74 -5.29
N TYR A 11 -9.13 -7.89 -5.81
CA TYR A 11 -8.53 -8.55 -6.97
C TYR A 11 -8.83 -7.77 -8.26
N GLY A 12 -8.12 -6.66 -8.45
CA GLY A 12 -8.24 -5.80 -9.61
C GLY A 12 -6.89 -5.18 -10.00
N GLY A 13 -6.84 -4.64 -11.22
CA GLY A 13 -5.62 -4.01 -11.74
C GLY A 13 -5.17 -2.79 -10.92
N SER A 14 -6.11 -1.99 -10.41
CA SER A 14 -5.80 -0.78 -9.65
C SER A 14 -5.13 -1.08 -8.30
N GLY A 15 -5.65 -2.04 -7.52
CA GLY A 15 -5.06 -2.47 -6.26
C GLY A 15 -3.67 -3.06 -6.45
N ALA A 16 -3.48 -3.84 -7.52
CA ALA A 16 -2.18 -4.36 -7.92
C ALA A 16 -1.17 -3.24 -8.24
N VAL A 17 -1.55 -2.27 -9.06
CA VAL A 17 -0.69 -1.12 -9.41
C VAL A 17 -0.36 -0.28 -8.18
N ALA A 18 -1.32 -0.04 -7.29
CA ALA A 18 -1.10 0.72 -6.06
C ALA A 18 -0.06 0.03 -5.15
N ALA A 19 -0.16 -1.29 -4.98
CA ALA A 19 0.80 -2.05 -4.19
C ALA A 19 2.21 -2.03 -4.80
N GLU A 20 2.35 -2.31 -6.11
CA GLU A 20 3.64 -2.31 -6.81
C GLU A 20 4.30 -0.92 -6.78
N LEU A 21 3.52 0.14 -7.04
CA LEU A 21 4.00 1.52 -6.96
C LEU A 21 4.51 1.86 -5.56
N GLY A 22 3.75 1.50 -4.52
CA GLY A 22 4.18 1.72 -3.13
C GLY A 22 5.47 0.98 -2.80
N MET A 23 5.61 -0.28 -3.23
CA MET A 23 6.84 -1.05 -3.05
C MET A 23 8.05 -0.43 -3.77
N GLU A 24 7.88 0.06 -5.01
CA GLU A 24 8.96 0.72 -5.75
C GLU A 24 9.35 2.07 -5.13
N LEU A 25 8.40 2.85 -4.65
CA LEU A 25 8.69 4.09 -3.92
C LEU A 25 9.37 3.80 -2.58
N ALA A 26 8.98 2.73 -1.88
CA ALA A 26 9.66 2.30 -0.66
C ALA A 26 11.12 1.89 -0.92
N LYS A 27 11.41 1.16 -2.01
CA LYS A 27 12.79 0.84 -2.43
C LYS A 27 13.63 2.08 -2.69
N LYS A 28 13.01 3.16 -3.16
CA LYS A 28 13.66 4.48 -3.37
C LYS A 28 13.83 5.29 -2.08
N GLY A 29 13.46 4.75 -0.91
CA GLY A 29 13.66 5.39 0.40
C GLY A 29 12.50 6.28 0.85
N HIS A 30 11.33 6.19 0.23
CA HIS A 30 10.13 6.90 0.69
C HIS A 30 9.40 6.10 1.78
N ASN A 31 8.78 6.79 2.73
CA ASN A 31 7.90 6.16 3.72
C ASN A 31 6.48 6.10 3.14
N ILE A 32 5.94 4.90 3.04
CA ILE A 32 4.63 4.65 2.40
C ILE A 32 3.62 4.23 3.46
N HIS A 33 2.47 4.86 3.45
CA HIS A 33 1.38 4.60 4.38
C HIS A 33 0.16 4.16 3.57
N PHE A 34 -0.09 2.86 3.51
CA PHE A 34 -1.32 2.32 2.92
C PHE A 34 -2.47 2.49 3.91
N ILE A 35 -3.56 3.11 3.45
CA ILE A 35 -4.78 3.35 4.22
C ILE A 35 -5.91 2.63 3.48
N SER A 36 -6.35 1.51 4.02
CA SER A 36 -7.34 0.64 3.36
C SER A 36 -8.01 -0.28 4.37
N TYR A 37 -9.14 -0.88 3.99
CA TYR A 37 -9.88 -1.80 4.86
C TYR A 37 -9.31 -3.22 4.88
N ASP A 38 -8.32 -3.52 4.03
CA ASP A 38 -7.57 -4.76 4.03
C ASP A 38 -6.19 -4.51 3.39
N ILE A 39 -5.25 -5.43 3.58
CA ILE A 39 -3.90 -5.34 3.03
C ILE A 39 -3.98 -5.40 1.50
N PRO A 40 -3.35 -4.46 0.76
CA PRO A 40 -3.29 -4.54 -0.69
C PRO A 40 -2.73 -5.88 -1.16
N PHE A 41 -3.48 -6.62 -1.98
CA PHE A 41 -3.23 -8.03 -2.32
C PHE A 41 -1.79 -8.38 -2.72
N ARG A 42 -1.05 -7.46 -3.38
CA ARG A 42 0.33 -7.69 -3.83
C ARG A 42 1.41 -7.25 -2.84
N LEU A 43 1.04 -6.72 -1.69
CA LEU A 43 1.98 -6.38 -0.62
C LEU A 43 2.38 -7.66 0.13
N ASN A 44 3.24 -8.47 -0.51
CA ASN A 44 3.60 -9.82 -0.06
C ASN A 44 5.01 -9.90 0.56
N LYS A 45 5.67 -8.76 0.76
CA LYS A 45 7.03 -8.66 1.31
C LYS A 45 7.06 -7.65 2.43
N PHE A 46 7.93 -7.91 3.39
CA PHE A 46 8.24 -6.94 4.43
C PHE A 46 9.14 -5.83 3.87
N TYR A 47 8.74 -4.58 4.09
CA TYR A 47 9.53 -3.38 3.83
C TYR A 47 9.57 -2.53 5.09
N LYS A 48 10.78 -2.16 5.54
CA LYS A 48 10.97 -1.38 6.78
C LYS A 48 10.27 -0.02 6.82
N ASN A 49 9.90 0.50 5.65
CA ASN A 49 9.35 1.83 5.41
C ASN A 49 7.98 1.78 4.71
N ILE A 50 7.28 0.66 4.83
CA ILE A 50 5.86 0.55 4.48
C ILE A 50 5.06 0.32 5.76
N PHE A 51 4.01 1.10 5.91
CA PHE A 51 3.09 1.08 7.04
C PHE A 51 1.67 0.82 6.52
N PHE A 52 0.89 0.03 7.24
CA PHE A 52 -0.50 -0.25 6.94
C PHE A 52 -1.39 0.32 8.04
N HIS A 53 -2.42 1.05 7.64
CA HIS A 53 -3.42 1.68 8.50
C HIS A 53 -4.78 1.14 8.08
N GLU A 54 -5.29 0.20 8.88
CA GLU A 54 -6.61 -0.39 8.64
C GLU A 54 -7.72 0.62 8.94
N VAL A 55 -8.74 0.69 8.08
CA VAL A 55 -9.92 1.54 8.27
C VAL A 55 -11.20 0.75 8.00
N GLU A 56 -12.27 1.05 8.72
CA GLU A 56 -13.57 0.42 8.48
C GLU A 56 -14.27 1.06 7.26
N MET A 57 -14.95 0.24 6.46
CA MET A 57 -15.93 0.73 5.48
C MET A 57 -17.30 0.80 6.13
N LEU A 58 -18.02 1.91 5.93
CA LEU A 58 -19.41 2.10 6.36
C LEU A 58 -20.39 1.43 5.41
#